data_AF-A0AAD5G2L6-F1
#
_entry.id   AF-A0AAD5G2L6-F1
#
_cell.length_a   1.000
_cell.length_b   1.000
_cell.length_c   1.000
_cell.angle_alpha   90.00
_cell.angle_beta   90.00
_cell.angle_gamma   90.00
#
_symmetry.space_group_name_H-M   'P 1'
#
loop_
_entity.id
_entity.type
_entity.pdbx_description
1 polymer ?
#
loop_
_entity_poly.entity_id
_entity_poly.type
_entity_poly.pdbx_seq_one_letter_code
_entity_poly.pdbx_strand_id
1 'polypeptide(L)'
;MASFNLHTFFLLSLSFALIFTFSHADTAIQQPVDAFRSELDKLTSKIHSLELLVEEKNHELKNKDEMIAQKEKVIAEKEKIIIEKSDSISSLKNDVASLEVKASLDANEQLKKAHTRVHELEKQVDELQTEIKLKENLREGLETRIKELEEKTVDLNSKLNDLQQVADERKRKLRKTERALKIAEEELMKAKFEATSKIKELTEVHGAWLPPWLAARLAGFQVFEKKAQAEKWAEPHVQTIKTKWIPAAREQWVLVVTNVEPQLQSLTKKTKEVYIQSKDALTPHVIKIKDVVDPHFQTVKKVSKPYIDQIATATKPHLDKARETVAPYTKEAVIAYGKFLESATKYHHQV
;
A
#
# COMPACT_ATOMS: atom_id res chain seq x y z
N MET A 1 -96.54 33.56 -6.99
CA MET A 1 -96.22 34.24 -5.71
C MET A 1 -94.93 35.01 -5.95
N ALA A 2 -94.94 36.32 -6.16
CA ALA A 2 -95.37 37.42 -5.29
C ALA A 2 -94.23 37.94 -4.39
N SER A 3 -94.31 39.26 -4.15
CA SER A 3 -93.39 40.18 -3.45
C SER A 3 -92.30 40.75 -4.37
N PHE A 4 -92.44 41.93 -5.00
CA PHE A 4 -93.03 43.21 -4.59
C PHE A 4 -92.34 43.86 -3.38
N ASN A 5 -92.31 45.21 -3.46
CA ASN A 5 -92.08 46.23 -2.43
C ASN A 5 -90.64 46.80 -2.34
N LEU A 6 -90.41 48.12 -2.34
CA LEU A 6 -91.31 49.28 -2.37
C LEU A 6 -90.47 50.58 -2.44
N HIS A 7 -91.13 51.68 -2.81
CA HIS A 7 -90.71 53.09 -2.65
C HIS A 7 -89.86 53.67 -3.77
N THR A 8 -90.41 54.25 -4.84
CA THR A 8 -91.48 55.28 -4.96
C THR A 8 -91.21 56.59 -4.23
N PHE A 9 -91.46 57.67 -4.99
CA PHE A 9 -91.70 59.06 -4.59
C PHE A 9 -90.50 59.97 -4.31
N PHE A 10 -90.21 60.88 -5.24
CA PHE A 10 -90.57 62.29 -5.01
C PHE A 10 -90.51 63.11 -6.32
N LEU A 11 -91.70 63.54 -6.78
CA LEU A 11 -92.03 64.88 -7.32
C LEU A 11 -91.30 65.37 -8.61
N LEU A 12 -91.90 66.13 -9.53
CA LEU A 12 -93.16 66.85 -9.55
C LEU A 12 -93.42 67.30 -11.00
N SER A 13 -94.69 67.32 -11.37
CA SER A 13 -95.38 68.46 -11.98
C SER A 13 -95.01 68.90 -13.41
N LEU A 14 -95.91 68.67 -14.39
CA LEU A 14 -97.13 69.49 -14.65
C LEU A 14 -96.79 70.47 -15.79
N SER A 15 -97.21 70.22 -17.03
CA SER A 15 -98.36 70.87 -17.71
C SER A 15 -97.88 71.10 -19.15
N PHE A 16 -98.67 71.06 -20.22
CA PHE A 16 -100.10 71.15 -20.39
C PHE A 16 -100.41 70.58 -21.78
N ALA A 17 -101.32 69.62 -21.87
CA ALA A 17 -102.06 69.34 -23.09
C ALA A 17 -103.44 69.94 -22.86
N LEU A 18 -103.94 70.81 -23.75
CA LEU A 18 -105.35 70.83 -24.17
C LEU A 18 -105.66 71.92 -25.23
N ILE A 19 -106.36 71.46 -26.26
CA ILE A 19 -107.49 72.08 -26.99
C ILE A 19 -107.27 72.34 -28.48
N PHE A 20 -107.97 71.45 -29.19
CA PHE A 20 -108.42 71.43 -30.56
C PHE A 20 -109.71 72.27 -30.64
N THR A 21 -109.85 73.22 -31.58
CA THR A 21 -111.14 73.53 -32.24
C THR A 21 -110.96 74.31 -33.53
N PHE A 22 -111.83 73.97 -34.47
CA PHE A 22 -111.97 74.32 -35.87
C PHE A 22 -113.14 75.31 -36.04
N SER A 23 -113.02 76.35 -36.89
CA SER A 23 -114.08 77.06 -37.68
C SER A 23 -113.49 78.37 -38.26
N HIS A 24 -113.34 78.52 -39.58
CA HIS A 24 -114.28 78.94 -40.65
C HIS A 24 -114.49 80.47 -40.80
N ALA A 25 -113.97 80.96 -41.94
CA ALA A 25 -114.37 82.05 -42.85
C ALA A 25 -114.54 83.53 -42.42
N ASP A 26 -113.89 84.35 -43.26
CA ASP A 26 -114.33 85.59 -43.92
C ASP A 26 -114.02 87.01 -43.38
N THR A 27 -113.10 87.63 -44.15
CA THR A 27 -113.10 88.98 -44.75
C THR A 27 -112.82 90.27 -43.95
N ALA A 28 -111.70 90.88 -44.37
CA ALA A 28 -111.52 92.27 -44.83
C ALA A 28 -110.97 93.39 -43.89
N ILE A 29 -109.68 93.72 -44.15
CA ILE A 29 -109.12 95.06 -44.51
C ILE A 29 -108.61 96.04 -43.41
N GLN A 30 -107.24 96.11 -43.32
CA GLN A 30 -106.28 97.27 -43.29
C GLN A 30 -105.61 97.85 -42.00
N GLN A 31 -104.32 97.44 -41.79
CA GLN A 31 -103.00 98.15 -41.51
C GLN A 31 -102.83 99.33 -40.49
N PRO A 32 -101.59 99.73 -40.05
CA PRO A 32 -100.19 99.45 -40.50
C PRO A 32 -99.13 99.17 -39.36
N VAL A 33 -97.79 99.11 -39.50
CA VAL A 33 -96.80 98.20 -40.19
C VAL A 33 -95.37 98.38 -39.58
N ASP A 34 -95.09 99.37 -38.73
CA ASP A 34 -93.70 99.72 -38.36
C ASP A 34 -93.07 99.02 -37.13
N ALA A 35 -93.83 98.41 -36.22
CA ALA A 35 -93.29 97.73 -35.02
C ALA A 35 -92.71 96.33 -35.31
N PHE A 36 -93.17 95.67 -36.37
CA PHE A 36 -92.79 94.29 -36.71
C PHE A 36 -91.36 94.19 -37.27
N ARG A 37 -90.84 95.26 -37.87
CA ARG A 37 -89.54 95.23 -38.56
C ARG A 37 -88.36 95.16 -37.58
N SER A 38 -88.42 95.90 -36.47
CA SER A 38 -87.39 95.85 -35.43
C SER A 38 -87.36 94.53 -34.67
N GLU A 39 -88.52 93.88 -34.51
CA GLU A 39 -88.59 92.54 -33.91
C GLU A 39 -88.06 91.47 -34.87
N LEU A 40 -88.35 91.59 -36.17
CA LEU A 40 -87.83 90.69 -37.20
C LEU A 40 -86.30 90.74 -37.25
N ASP A 41 -85.70 91.94 -37.30
CA ASP A 41 -84.24 92.11 -37.33
C ASP A 41 -83.56 91.58 -36.05
N LYS A 42 -84.21 91.77 -34.89
CA LYS A 42 -83.76 91.19 -33.61
C LYS A 42 -83.84 89.67 -33.61
N LEU A 43 -84.91 89.10 -34.17
CA LEU A 43 -85.07 87.65 -34.30
C LEU A 43 -84.01 87.08 -35.25
N THR A 44 -83.72 87.75 -36.37
CA THR A 44 -82.72 87.35 -37.35
C THR A 44 -81.31 87.36 -36.77
N SER A 45 -80.93 88.41 -36.01
CA SER A 45 -79.62 88.44 -35.34
C SER A 45 -79.47 87.34 -34.29
N LYS A 46 -80.56 87.02 -33.58
CA LYS A 46 -80.56 85.95 -32.57
C LYS A 46 -80.51 84.58 -33.22
N ILE A 47 -81.23 84.36 -34.32
CA ILE A 47 -81.14 83.16 -35.15
C ILE A 47 -79.70 82.98 -35.64
N HIS A 48 -79.07 84.01 -36.18
CA HIS A 48 -77.70 83.90 -36.68
C HIS A 48 -76.67 83.64 -35.57
N SER A 49 -76.86 84.23 -34.38
CA SER A 49 -76.01 83.94 -33.20
C SER A 49 -76.19 82.49 -32.71
N LEU A 50 -77.41 81.96 -32.77
CA LEU A 50 -77.71 80.58 -32.41
C LEU A 50 -77.17 79.62 -33.46
N GLU A 51 -77.25 79.95 -34.76
CA GLU A 51 -76.63 79.20 -35.85
C GLU A 51 -75.11 79.12 -35.67
N LEU A 52 -74.45 80.26 -35.40
CA LEU A 52 -73.01 80.29 -35.10
C LEU A 52 -72.65 79.44 -33.88
N LEU A 53 -73.43 79.53 -32.80
CA LEU A 53 -73.22 78.74 -31.60
C LEU A 53 -73.46 77.24 -31.84
N VAL A 54 -74.45 76.89 -32.67
CA VAL A 54 -74.71 75.50 -33.08
C VAL A 54 -73.56 74.97 -33.93
N GLU A 55 -73.04 75.76 -34.86
CA GLU A 55 -71.92 75.34 -35.70
C GLU A 55 -70.63 75.16 -34.89
N GLU A 56 -70.35 76.07 -33.95
CA GLU A 56 -69.24 75.95 -32.99
C GLU A 56 -69.42 74.69 -32.12
N LYS A 57 -70.62 74.43 -31.61
CA LYS A 57 -70.94 73.24 -30.81
C LYS A 57 -70.84 71.95 -31.62
N ASN A 58 -71.22 71.96 -32.90
CA ASN A 58 -71.06 70.84 -33.81
C ASN A 58 -69.59 70.54 -34.09
N HIS A 59 -68.77 71.57 -34.32
CA HIS A 59 -67.33 71.38 -34.48
C HIS A 59 -66.70 70.85 -33.19
N GLU A 60 -67.07 71.37 -32.02
CA GLU A 60 -66.60 70.88 -30.73
C GLU A 60 -66.98 69.42 -30.48
N LEU A 61 -68.23 69.04 -30.83
CA LEU A 61 -68.71 67.66 -30.78
C LEU A 61 -67.88 66.75 -31.68
N LYS A 62 -67.65 67.15 -32.93
CA LYS A 62 -66.85 66.39 -33.89
C LYS A 62 -65.42 66.16 -33.39
N ASN A 63 -64.77 67.18 -32.82
CA ASN A 63 -63.44 67.03 -32.23
C ASN A 63 -63.43 66.07 -31.03
N LYS A 64 -64.48 66.10 -30.20
CA LYS A 64 -64.62 65.16 -29.06
C LYS A 64 -64.85 63.74 -29.55
N ASP A 65 -65.66 63.54 -30.58
CA ASP A 65 -65.91 62.22 -31.19
C ASP A 65 -64.64 61.64 -31.82
N GLU A 66 -63.85 62.45 -32.53
CA GLU A 66 -62.54 62.02 -33.04
C GLU A 66 -61.57 61.65 -31.90
N MET A 67 -61.54 62.42 -30.82
CA MET A 67 -60.73 62.11 -29.63
C MET A 67 -61.21 60.83 -28.92
N ILE A 68 -62.52 60.57 -28.88
CA ILE A 68 -63.10 59.34 -28.31
C ILE A 68 -62.68 58.15 -29.17
N ALA A 69 -62.83 58.22 -30.49
CA ALA A 69 -62.43 57.16 -31.41
C ALA A 69 -60.92 56.83 -31.29
N GLN A 70 -60.07 57.84 -31.13
CA GLN A 70 -58.65 57.62 -30.86
C GLN A 70 -58.40 56.90 -29.53
N LYS A 71 -59.09 57.29 -28.45
CA LYS A 71 -58.98 56.63 -27.16
C LYS A 71 -59.47 55.18 -27.21
N GLU A 72 -60.57 54.90 -27.91
CA GLU A 72 -61.09 53.54 -28.11
C GLU A 72 -60.08 52.66 -28.85
N LYS A 73 -59.44 53.18 -29.90
CA LYS A 73 -58.38 52.46 -30.60
C LYS A 73 -57.20 52.13 -29.67
N VAL A 74 -56.75 53.08 -28.85
CA VAL A 74 -55.67 52.85 -27.87
C VAL A 74 -56.08 51.84 -26.80
N ILE A 75 -57.34 51.83 -26.38
CA ILE A 75 -57.86 50.83 -25.43
C ILE A 75 -57.82 49.44 -26.05
N ALA A 76 -58.30 49.26 -27.28
CA ALA A 76 -58.27 47.98 -27.98
C ALA A 76 -56.83 47.45 -28.18
N GLU A 77 -55.87 48.32 -28.52
CA GLU A 77 -54.45 47.94 -28.61
C GLU A 77 -53.89 47.50 -27.25
N LYS A 78 -54.23 48.20 -26.17
CA LYS A 78 -53.80 47.81 -24.81
C LYS A 78 -54.42 46.50 -24.37
N GLU A 79 -55.70 46.26 -24.66
CA GLU A 79 -56.36 44.98 -24.38
C GLU A 79 -55.69 43.83 -25.11
N LYS A 80 -55.34 44.01 -26.38
CA LYS A 80 -54.57 43.01 -27.14
C LYS A 80 -53.23 42.69 -26.45
N ILE A 81 -52.47 43.71 -26.05
CA ILE A 81 -51.18 43.54 -25.34
C ILE A 81 -51.38 42.84 -23.99
N ILE A 82 -52.46 43.13 -23.27
CA ILE A 82 -52.78 42.48 -21.99
C ILE A 82 -53.06 40.99 -22.20
N ILE A 83 -53.84 40.64 -23.23
CA ILE A 83 -54.14 39.24 -23.56
C ILE A 83 -52.84 38.49 -23.92
N GLU A 84 -52.01 39.04 -24.82
CA GLU A 84 -50.73 38.44 -25.21
C GLU A 84 -49.76 38.24 -24.02
N LYS A 85 -49.69 39.22 -23.11
CA LYS A 85 -48.89 39.10 -21.88
C LYS A 85 -49.47 38.07 -20.92
N SER A 86 -50.80 37.99 -20.80
CA SER A 86 -51.48 36.99 -19.98
C SER A 86 -51.18 35.58 -20.48
N ASP A 87 -51.25 35.36 -21.79
CA ASP A 87 -50.92 34.08 -22.42
C ASP A 87 -49.45 33.72 -22.19
N SER A 88 -48.55 34.69 -22.35
CA SER A 88 -47.11 34.52 -22.06
C SER A 88 -46.84 34.16 -20.59
N ILE A 89 -47.52 34.80 -19.65
CA ILE A 89 -47.42 34.49 -18.21
C ILE A 89 -47.93 33.07 -17.93
N SER A 90 -49.01 32.64 -18.60
CA SER A 90 -49.54 31.28 -18.44
C SER A 90 -48.56 30.21 -18.95
N SER A 91 -47.90 30.46 -20.09
CA SER A 91 -46.84 29.59 -20.62
C SER A 91 -45.66 29.52 -19.66
N LEU A 92 -45.14 30.68 -19.21
CA LEU A 92 -44.00 30.72 -18.28
C LEU A 92 -44.33 30.05 -16.95
N LYS A 93 -45.56 30.18 -16.44
CA LYS A 93 -46.00 29.48 -15.24
C LYS A 93 -45.96 27.96 -15.40
N ASN A 94 -46.39 27.46 -16.56
CA ASN A 94 -46.32 26.03 -16.86
C ASN A 94 -44.86 25.57 -17.01
N ASP A 95 -44.01 26.36 -17.67
CA ASP A 95 -42.58 26.06 -17.82
C ASP A 95 -41.89 25.98 -16.45
N VAL A 96 -42.15 26.95 -15.56
CA VAL A 96 -41.63 26.96 -14.19
C VAL A 96 -42.09 25.73 -13.40
N ALA A 97 -43.37 25.37 -13.48
CA ALA A 97 -43.88 24.17 -12.82
C ALA A 97 -43.22 22.89 -13.36
N SER A 98 -42.99 22.80 -14.68
CA SER A 98 -42.31 21.66 -15.29
C SER A 98 -40.85 21.53 -14.84
N LEU A 99 -40.15 22.67 -14.71
CA LEU A 99 -38.77 22.71 -14.25
C LEU A 99 -38.64 22.37 -12.77
N GLU A 100 -39.58 22.79 -11.93
CA GLU A 100 -39.60 22.45 -10.50
C GLU A 100 -39.84 20.93 -10.28
N VAL A 101 -40.77 20.34 -11.03
CA VAL A 101 -41.00 18.89 -11.02
C VAL A 101 -39.78 18.13 -11.54
N LYS A 102 -39.16 18.61 -12.64
CA LYS A 102 -37.95 17.98 -13.17
C LYS A 102 -36.76 18.10 -12.22
N ALA A 103 -36.54 19.28 -11.64
CA ALA A 103 -35.48 19.52 -10.67
C ALA A 103 -35.63 18.67 -9.41
N SER A 104 -36.86 18.52 -8.89
CA SER A 104 -37.12 17.66 -7.74
C SER A 104 -36.96 16.17 -8.06
N LEU A 105 -37.34 15.74 -9.26
CA LEU A 105 -37.14 14.36 -9.72
C LEU A 105 -35.65 14.03 -9.90
N ASP A 106 -34.91 14.88 -10.61
CA ASP A 106 -33.47 14.72 -10.84
C ASP A 106 -32.69 14.77 -9.51
N ALA A 107 -33.04 15.70 -8.60
CA ALA A 107 -32.44 15.79 -7.27
C ALA A 107 -32.71 14.54 -6.42
N ASN A 108 -33.95 14.02 -6.44
CA ASN A 108 -34.32 12.81 -5.70
C ASN A 108 -33.63 11.56 -6.27
N GLU A 109 -33.46 11.46 -7.59
CA GLU A 109 -32.73 10.36 -8.22
C GLU A 109 -31.24 10.40 -7.86
N GLN A 110 -30.62 11.58 -7.90
CA GLN A 110 -29.23 11.76 -7.45
C GLN A 110 -29.06 11.47 -5.96
N LEU A 111 -30.02 11.87 -5.12
CA LEU A 111 -30.02 11.61 -3.68
C LEU A 111 -30.12 10.10 -3.39
N LYS A 112 -30.97 9.37 -4.11
CA LYS A 112 -31.03 7.89 -4.01
C LYS A 112 -29.71 7.24 -4.43
N LYS A 113 -29.10 7.68 -5.53
CA LYS A 113 -27.78 7.20 -5.99
C LYS A 113 -26.66 7.54 -4.99
N ALA A 114 -26.73 8.69 -4.33
CA ALA A 114 -25.78 9.07 -3.29
C ALA A 114 -25.94 8.18 -2.05
N HIS A 115 -27.17 7.91 -1.60
CA HIS A 115 -27.41 7.03 -0.46
C HIS A 115 -26.95 5.58 -0.70
N THR A 116 -27.16 5.02 -1.88
CA THR A 116 -26.66 3.67 -2.19
C THR A 116 -25.13 3.63 -2.17
N ARG A 117 -24.46 4.67 -2.68
CA ARG A 117 -22.99 4.80 -2.60
C ARG A 117 -22.50 4.95 -1.18
N VAL A 118 -23.17 5.76 -0.35
CA VAL A 118 -22.82 5.93 1.07
C VAL A 118 -22.93 4.60 1.81
N HIS A 119 -24.02 3.86 1.63
CA HIS A 119 -24.20 2.57 2.28
C HIS A 119 -23.14 1.53 1.82
N GLU A 120 -22.77 1.52 0.54
CA GLU A 120 -21.69 0.65 0.05
C GLU A 120 -20.33 1.02 0.66
N LEU A 121 -20.03 2.33 0.76
CA LEU A 121 -18.81 2.80 1.40
C LEU A 121 -18.79 2.51 2.90
N GLU A 122 -19.90 2.66 3.61
CA GLU A 122 -20.03 2.27 5.02
C GLU A 122 -19.70 0.80 5.22
N LYS A 123 -20.25 -0.08 4.38
CA LYS A 123 -19.94 -1.51 4.41
C LYS A 123 -18.45 -1.79 4.19
N GLN A 124 -17.82 -1.10 3.23
CA GLN A 124 -16.37 -1.25 2.98
C GLN A 124 -15.53 -0.76 4.16
N VAL A 125 -15.94 0.33 4.81
CA VAL A 125 -15.27 0.84 6.01
C VAL A 125 -15.37 -0.16 7.15
N ASP A 126 -16.54 -0.76 7.37
CA ASP A 126 -16.74 -1.80 8.39
C ASP A 126 -15.88 -3.04 8.12
N GLU A 127 -15.84 -3.52 6.88
CA GLU A 127 -14.99 -4.65 6.47
C GLU A 127 -13.51 -4.34 6.73
N LEU A 128 -13.01 -3.18 6.29
CA LEU A 128 -11.63 -2.75 6.54
C LEU A 128 -11.34 -2.61 8.04
N GLN A 129 -12.29 -2.13 8.83
CA GLN A 129 -12.12 -1.99 10.27
C GLN A 129 -11.99 -3.36 10.96
N THR A 130 -12.72 -4.37 10.50
CA THR A 130 -12.54 -5.76 11.00
C THR A 130 -11.19 -6.34 10.58
N GLU A 131 -10.75 -6.10 9.34
CA GLU A 131 -9.44 -6.58 8.85
C GLU A 131 -8.28 -5.94 9.62
N ILE A 132 -8.38 -4.64 9.94
CA ILE A 132 -7.40 -3.94 10.77
C ILE A 132 -7.30 -4.58 12.16
N LYS A 133 -8.42 -4.82 12.84
CA LYS A 133 -8.44 -5.49 14.15
C LYS A 133 -7.82 -6.89 14.11
N LEU A 134 -8.10 -7.66 13.05
CA LEU A 134 -7.48 -8.98 12.88
C LEU A 134 -5.97 -8.88 12.68
N LYS A 135 -5.50 -7.93 11.88
CA LYS A 135 -4.06 -7.68 11.66
C LYS A 135 -3.36 -7.20 12.93
N GLU A 136 -4.03 -6.41 13.76
CA GLU A 136 -3.51 -5.96 15.05
C GLU A 136 -3.30 -7.14 16.01
N ASN A 137 -4.30 -8.02 16.18
CA ASN A 137 -4.16 -9.23 17.00
C ASN A 137 -3.04 -10.16 16.49
N LEU A 138 -2.90 -10.31 15.17
CA LEU A 138 -1.82 -11.10 14.58
C LEU A 138 -0.44 -10.47 14.85
N ARG A 139 -0.34 -9.14 14.76
CA ARG A 139 0.89 -8.39 15.07
C ARG A 139 1.28 -8.59 16.52
N GLU A 140 0.35 -8.48 17.47
CA GLU A 140 0.61 -8.73 18.89
C GLU A 140 1.07 -10.17 19.14
N GLY A 141 0.45 -11.15 18.50
CA GLY A 141 0.86 -12.56 18.57
C GLY A 141 2.26 -12.81 18.00
N LEU A 142 2.67 -12.06 16.98
CA LEU A 142 4.03 -12.13 16.45
C LEU A 142 5.04 -11.41 17.35
N GLU A 143 4.66 -10.26 17.93
CA GLU A 143 5.52 -9.50 18.84
C GLU A 143 5.84 -10.28 20.13
N THR A 144 4.86 -10.99 20.68
CA THR A 144 5.08 -11.89 21.83
C THR A 144 6.04 -13.04 21.49
N ARG A 145 5.89 -13.65 20.31
CA ARG A 145 6.83 -14.67 19.81
C ARG A 145 8.24 -14.14 19.59
N ILE A 146 8.37 -12.90 19.11
CA ILE A 146 9.68 -12.25 18.96
C ILE A 146 10.34 -12.07 20.32
N LYS A 147 9.61 -11.55 21.32
CA LYS A 147 10.13 -11.40 22.70
C LYS A 147 10.58 -12.73 23.30
N GLU A 148 9.81 -13.81 23.10
CA GLU A 148 10.19 -15.15 23.56
C GLU A 148 11.45 -15.68 22.84
N LEU A 149 11.60 -15.43 21.54
CA LEU A 149 12.78 -15.81 20.77
C LEU A 149 14.02 -14.97 21.15
N GLU A 150 13.85 -13.68 21.45
CA GLU A 150 14.90 -12.80 21.95
C GLU A 150 15.43 -13.30 23.30
N GLU A 151 14.54 -13.66 24.23
CA GLU A 151 14.91 -14.23 25.54
C GLU A 151 15.69 -15.55 25.38
N LYS A 152 15.20 -16.46 24.52
CA LYS A 152 15.91 -17.72 24.20
C LYS A 152 17.28 -17.47 23.56
N THR A 153 17.41 -16.44 22.73
CA THR A 153 18.69 -16.09 22.10
C THR A 153 19.70 -15.60 23.14
N VAL A 154 19.25 -14.79 24.10
CA VAL A 154 20.10 -14.31 25.21
C VAL A 154 20.56 -15.47 26.10
N ASP A 155 19.66 -16.41 26.44
CA ASP A 155 20.00 -17.62 27.21
C ASP A 155 20.96 -18.56 26.46
N LEU A 156 20.75 -18.77 25.15
CA LEU A 156 21.69 -19.54 24.34
C LEU A 156 23.06 -18.85 24.25
N ASN A 157 23.09 -17.53 24.17
CA ASN A 157 24.33 -16.77 24.12
C ASN A 157 25.12 -16.84 25.44
N SER A 158 24.45 -16.80 26.59
CA SER A 158 25.13 -16.99 27.89
C SER A 158 25.69 -18.40 28.02
N LYS A 159 24.92 -19.45 27.65
CA LYS A 159 25.40 -20.84 27.61
C LYS A 159 26.58 -21.05 26.67
N LEU A 160 26.57 -20.40 25.51
CA LEU A 160 27.68 -20.44 24.56
C LEU A 160 28.95 -19.83 25.18
N ASN A 161 28.81 -18.71 25.89
CA ASN A 161 29.92 -18.06 26.58
C ASN A 161 30.50 -18.93 27.70
N ASP A 162 29.66 -19.59 28.49
CA ASP A 162 30.09 -20.53 29.53
C ASP A 162 30.87 -21.72 28.93
N LEU A 163 30.37 -22.29 27.83
CA LEU A 163 31.05 -23.36 27.10
C LEU A 163 32.40 -22.89 26.53
N GLN A 164 32.46 -21.66 26.01
CA GLN A 164 33.71 -21.07 25.53
C GLN A 164 34.74 -20.93 26.65
N GLN A 165 34.33 -20.45 27.83
CA GLN A 165 35.20 -20.36 29.00
C GLN A 165 35.72 -21.73 29.45
N VAL A 166 34.86 -22.76 29.47
CA VAL A 166 35.27 -24.14 29.79
C VAL A 166 36.26 -24.67 28.75
N ALA A 167 36.03 -24.42 27.46
CA ALA A 167 36.94 -24.83 26.40
C ALA A 167 38.32 -24.17 26.56
N ASP A 168 38.37 -22.87 26.84
CA ASP A 168 39.62 -22.15 27.09
C ASP A 168 40.34 -22.65 28.35
N GLU A 169 39.61 -22.97 29.42
CA GLU A 169 40.18 -23.59 30.62
C GLU A 169 40.78 -24.97 30.32
N ARG A 170 40.09 -25.82 29.56
CA ARG A 170 40.59 -27.13 29.14
C ARG A 170 41.84 -26.98 28.26
N LYS A 171 41.87 -26.03 27.34
CA LYS A 171 43.05 -25.71 26.51
C LYS A 171 44.25 -25.26 27.35
N ARG A 172 44.03 -24.44 28.39
CA ARG A 172 45.09 -24.07 29.34
C ARG A 172 45.64 -25.26 30.10
N LYS A 173 44.77 -26.16 30.60
CA LYS A 173 45.18 -27.39 31.29
C LYS A 173 45.99 -28.31 30.36
N LEU A 174 45.54 -28.49 29.12
CA LEU A 174 46.23 -29.30 28.12
C LEU A 174 47.65 -28.76 27.82
N ARG A 175 47.82 -27.43 27.68
CA ARG A 175 49.15 -26.82 27.53
C ARG A 175 50.06 -27.01 28.74
N LYS A 176 49.49 -27.12 29.96
CA LYS A 176 50.28 -27.41 31.17
C LYS A 176 50.76 -28.86 31.17
N THR A 177 49.88 -29.81 30.83
CA THR A 177 50.24 -31.23 30.75
C THR A 177 51.22 -31.52 29.61
N GLU A 178 51.07 -30.83 28.47
CA GLU A 178 52.00 -30.96 27.33
C GLU A 178 53.42 -30.49 27.71
N ARG A 179 53.55 -29.38 28.45
CA ARG A 179 54.85 -28.93 28.95
C ARG A 179 55.47 -29.91 29.94
N ALA A 180 54.67 -30.43 30.88
CA ALA A 180 55.14 -31.44 31.81
C ALA A 180 55.61 -32.73 31.10
N LEU A 181 54.89 -33.13 30.06
CA LEU A 181 55.26 -34.25 29.20
C LEU A 181 56.63 -34.01 28.52
N LYS A 182 56.81 -32.85 27.89
CA LYS A 182 58.10 -32.50 27.23
C LYS A 182 59.27 -32.51 28.20
N ILE A 183 59.10 -31.96 29.41
CA ILE A 183 60.14 -32.00 30.45
C ILE A 183 60.44 -33.45 30.84
N ALA A 184 59.43 -34.28 31.04
CA ALA A 184 59.63 -35.70 31.37
C ALA A 184 60.33 -36.46 30.24
N GLU A 185 60.01 -36.16 28.98
CA GLU A 185 60.70 -36.71 27.80
C GLU A 185 62.17 -36.29 27.73
N GLU A 186 62.47 -35.02 27.98
CA GLU A 186 63.84 -34.48 28.02
C GLU A 186 64.68 -35.12 29.14
N GLU A 187 64.14 -35.20 30.36
CA GLU A 187 64.80 -35.85 31.50
C GLU A 187 65.02 -37.35 31.27
N LEU A 188 64.06 -38.04 30.64
CA LEU A 188 64.21 -39.44 30.25
C LEU A 188 65.36 -39.60 29.24
N MET A 189 65.42 -38.75 28.22
CA MET A 189 66.50 -38.78 27.23
C MET A 189 67.85 -38.56 27.90
N LYS A 190 67.96 -37.56 28.80
CA LYS A 190 69.18 -37.30 29.58
C LYS A 190 69.58 -38.52 30.43
N ALA A 191 68.65 -39.11 31.18
CA ALA A 191 68.91 -40.30 31.98
C ALA A 191 69.38 -41.50 31.14
N LYS A 192 68.82 -41.67 29.92
CA LYS A 192 69.31 -42.69 28.96
C LYS A 192 70.74 -42.40 28.51
N PHE A 193 71.07 -41.15 28.19
CA PHE A 193 72.43 -40.78 27.80
C PHE A 193 73.43 -40.98 28.95
N GLU A 194 73.07 -40.60 30.18
CA GLU A 194 73.93 -40.83 31.36
C GLU A 194 74.13 -42.33 31.64
N ALA A 195 73.07 -43.14 31.55
CA ALA A 195 73.16 -44.58 31.75
C ALA A 195 74.04 -45.25 30.68
N THR A 196 73.87 -44.86 29.41
CA THR A 196 74.71 -45.39 28.31
C THR A 196 76.17 -44.97 28.44
N SER A 197 76.45 -43.74 28.89
CA SER A 197 77.81 -43.27 29.18
C SER A 197 78.45 -44.06 30.32
N LYS A 198 77.76 -44.20 31.47
CA LYS A 198 78.26 -44.97 32.62
C LYS A 198 78.50 -46.43 32.27
N ILE A 199 77.63 -47.05 31.45
CA ILE A 199 77.84 -48.40 30.95
C ILE A 199 79.14 -48.47 30.13
N LYS A 200 79.40 -47.48 29.27
CA LYS A 200 80.62 -47.42 28.47
C LYS A 200 81.88 -47.28 29.33
N GLU A 201 81.89 -46.33 30.27
CA GLU A 201 82.99 -46.17 31.25
C GLU A 201 83.24 -47.46 32.02
N LEU A 202 82.17 -48.10 32.49
CA LEU A 202 82.27 -49.37 33.21
C LEU A 202 82.88 -50.45 32.32
N THR A 203 82.47 -50.56 31.06
CA THR A 203 83.05 -51.54 30.12
C THR A 203 84.52 -51.27 29.82
N GLU A 204 84.95 -50.01 29.74
CA GLU A 204 86.35 -49.63 29.53
C GLU A 204 87.23 -49.95 30.76
N VAL A 205 86.77 -49.57 31.96
CA VAL A 205 87.47 -49.88 33.23
C VAL A 205 87.60 -51.39 33.42
N HIS A 206 86.53 -52.15 33.19
CA HIS A 206 86.58 -53.61 33.28
C HIS A 206 87.46 -54.20 32.18
N GLY A 207 87.40 -53.68 30.95
CA GLY A 207 88.22 -54.13 29.83
C GLY A 207 89.72 -53.90 30.04
N ALA A 208 90.12 -52.84 30.77
CA ALA A 208 91.51 -52.52 31.07
C ALA A 208 92.12 -53.36 32.20
N TRP A 209 91.30 -53.84 33.14
CA TRP A 209 91.75 -54.66 34.27
C TRP A 209 91.79 -56.17 33.95
N LEU A 210 90.99 -56.60 32.98
CA LEU A 210 90.87 -58.00 32.60
C LEU A 210 91.77 -58.31 31.40
N PRO A 211 92.54 -59.42 31.41
CA PRO A 211 93.25 -59.88 30.22
C PRO A 211 92.32 -59.95 29.00
N PRO A 212 92.78 -59.64 27.77
CA PRO A 212 91.91 -59.56 26.58
C PRO A 212 91.02 -60.79 26.33
N TRP A 213 91.52 -61.98 26.65
CA TRP A 213 90.76 -63.24 26.55
C TRP A 213 89.61 -63.36 27.55
N LEU A 214 89.75 -62.73 28.73
CA LEU A 214 88.75 -62.75 29.80
C LEU A 214 87.71 -61.62 29.62
N ALA A 215 88.13 -60.45 29.14
CA ALA A 215 87.25 -59.34 28.80
C ALA A 215 86.24 -59.73 27.70
N ALA A 216 86.70 -60.40 26.63
CA ALA A 216 85.85 -60.89 25.55
C ALA A 216 84.83 -61.94 26.05
N ARG A 217 85.23 -62.81 26.98
CA ARG A 217 84.37 -63.83 27.56
C ARG A 217 83.32 -63.21 28.50
N LEU A 218 83.71 -62.28 29.37
CA LEU A 218 82.81 -61.61 30.31
C LEU A 218 81.83 -60.64 29.64
N ALA A 219 82.25 -59.94 28.57
CA ALA A 219 81.35 -59.08 27.79
C ALA A 219 80.17 -59.87 27.19
N GLY A 220 80.44 -61.09 26.70
CA GLY A 220 79.39 -62.01 26.26
C GLY A 220 78.46 -62.40 27.43
N PHE A 221 79.00 -62.91 28.53
CA PHE A 221 78.20 -63.38 29.68
C PHE A 221 77.38 -62.26 30.34
N GLN A 222 77.94 -61.07 30.58
CA GLN A 222 77.22 -59.97 31.23
C GLN A 222 76.08 -59.41 30.38
N VAL A 223 76.23 -59.37 29.05
CA VAL A 223 75.15 -58.92 28.15
C VAL A 223 73.98 -59.90 28.16
N PHE A 224 74.26 -61.21 28.14
CA PHE A 224 73.21 -62.23 28.24
C PHE A 224 72.54 -62.25 29.62
N GLU A 225 73.31 -62.11 30.71
CA GLU A 225 72.76 -62.06 32.07
C GLU A 225 71.90 -60.82 32.30
N LYS A 226 72.38 -59.62 31.93
CA LYS A 226 71.60 -58.38 32.08
C LYS A 226 70.37 -58.36 31.19
N LYS A 227 70.44 -58.91 29.97
CA LYS A 227 69.27 -59.10 29.11
C LYS A 227 68.25 -60.04 29.75
N ALA A 228 68.70 -61.20 30.23
CA ALA A 228 67.82 -62.16 30.91
C ALA A 228 67.21 -61.57 32.20
N GLN A 229 67.95 -60.73 32.92
CA GLN A 229 67.47 -60.05 34.12
C GLN A 229 66.44 -58.95 33.80
N ALA A 230 66.66 -58.19 32.73
CA ALA A 230 65.70 -57.20 32.23
C ALA A 230 64.42 -57.87 31.69
N GLU A 231 64.55 -59.02 31.03
CA GLU A 231 63.43 -59.82 30.52
C GLU A 231 62.61 -60.37 31.70
N LYS A 232 63.24 -60.96 32.71
CA LYS A 232 62.57 -61.39 33.96
C LYS A 232 61.90 -60.25 34.73
N TRP A 233 62.49 -59.05 34.73
CA TRP A 233 61.91 -57.87 35.38
C TRP A 233 60.70 -57.34 34.60
N ALA A 234 60.77 -57.32 33.26
CA ALA A 234 59.70 -56.83 32.40
C ALA A 234 58.54 -57.84 32.26
N GLU A 235 58.81 -59.14 32.37
CA GLU A 235 57.84 -60.22 32.22
C GLU A 235 56.58 -60.05 33.08
N PRO A 236 56.64 -59.80 34.41
CA PRO A 236 55.43 -59.58 35.21
C PRO A 236 54.64 -58.34 34.78
N HIS A 237 55.31 -57.27 34.34
CA HIS A 237 54.64 -56.05 33.88
C HIS A 237 53.98 -56.24 32.51
N VAL A 238 54.67 -56.88 31.58
CA VAL A 238 54.13 -57.24 30.25
C VAL A 238 52.96 -58.20 30.40
N GLN A 239 53.08 -59.22 31.25
CA GLN A 239 51.99 -60.14 31.56
C GLN A 239 50.81 -59.42 32.22
N THR A 240 51.07 -58.49 33.15
CA THR A 240 50.01 -57.69 33.80
C THR A 240 49.29 -56.79 32.79
N ILE A 241 50.02 -56.13 31.89
CA ILE A 241 49.44 -55.31 30.82
C ILE A 241 48.59 -56.19 29.90
N LYS A 242 49.13 -57.33 29.45
CA LYS A 242 48.47 -58.24 28.52
C LYS A 242 47.22 -58.90 29.10
N THR A 243 47.24 -59.27 30.38
CA THR A 243 46.16 -60.06 31.01
C THR A 243 45.16 -59.23 31.80
N LYS A 244 45.55 -58.11 32.43
CA LYS A 244 44.62 -57.27 33.20
C LYS A 244 44.20 -56.01 32.45
N TRP A 245 45.16 -55.25 31.94
CA TRP A 245 44.86 -53.91 31.41
C TRP A 245 44.24 -53.94 30.01
N ILE A 246 44.77 -54.77 29.10
CA ILE A 246 44.21 -54.89 27.74
C ILE A 246 42.76 -55.41 27.77
N PRO A 247 42.41 -56.46 28.54
CA PRO A 247 41.01 -56.90 28.63
C PRO A 247 40.10 -55.89 29.32
N ALA A 248 40.54 -55.29 30.45
CA ALA A 248 39.75 -54.28 31.14
C ALA A 248 39.46 -53.05 30.25
N ALA A 249 40.45 -52.59 29.48
CA ALA A 249 40.25 -51.49 28.54
C ALA A 249 39.28 -51.85 27.41
N ARG A 250 39.29 -53.10 26.91
CA ARG A 250 38.31 -53.56 25.92
C ARG A 250 36.91 -53.65 26.52
N GLU A 251 36.76 -54.22 27.71
CA GLU A 251 35.45 -54.33 28.39
C GLU A 251 34.85 -52.95 28.66
N GLN A 252 35.65 -52.01 29.17
CA GLN A 252 35.22 -50.62 29.37
C GLN A 252 34.84 -49.94 28.05
N TRP A 253 35.60 -50.17 26.97
CA TRP A 253 35.23 -49.63 25.67
C TRP A 253 33.94 -50.23 25.10
N VAL A 254 33.72 -51.54 25.26
CA VAL A 254 32.49 -52.21 24.83
C VAL A 254 31.28 -51.70 25.61
N LEU A 255 31.41 -51.47 26.92
CA LEU A 255 30.35 -50.87 27.76
C LEU A 255 30.00 -49.44 27.33
N VAL A 256 31.01 -48.63 27.02
CA VAL A 256 30.79 -47.26 26.54
C VAL A 256 30.11 -47.27 25.17
N VAL A 257 30.57 -48.11 24.23
CA VAL A 257 29.97 -48.23 22.89
C VAL A 257 28.53 -48.72 22.99
N THR A 258 28.26 -49.79 23.74
CA THR A 258 26.90 -50.34 23.89
C THR A 258 25.91 -49.38 24.53
N ASN A 259 26.35 -48.49 25.42
CA ASN A 259 25.47 -47.50 26.06
C ASN A 259 25.23 -46.26 25.18
N VAL A 260 26.28 -45.79 24.48
CA VAL A 260 26.24 -44.52 23.72
C VAL A 260 25.69 -44.71 22.30
N GLU A 261 25.94 -45.85 21.67
CA GLU A 261 25.48 -46.15 20.31
C GLU A 261 23.94 -46.07 20.13
N PRO A 262 23.10 -46.68 20.99
CA PRO A 262 21.65 -46.55 20.86
C PRO A 262 21.16 -45.11 21.09
N GLN A 263 21.84 -44.33 21.96
CA GLN A 263 21.51 -42.92 22.18
C GLN A 263 21.77 -42.09 20.92
N LEU A 264 22.95 -42.27 20.31
CA LEU A 264 23.31 -41.61 19.04
C LEU A 264 22.40 -42.02 17.88
N GLN A 265 22.06 -43.30 17.76
CA GLN A 265 21.11 -43.75 16.74
C GLN A 265 19.71 -43.16 16.97
N SER A 266 19.24 -43.08 18.22
CA SER A 266 17.95 -42.46 18.53
C SER A 266 17.93 -40.96 18.24
N LEU A 267 19.02 -40.24 18.57
CA LEU A 267 19.18 -38.81 18.28
C LEU A 267 19.23 -38.57 16.78
N THR A 268 19.97 -39.40 16.05
CA THR A 268 20.05 -39.34 14.58
C THR A 268 18.68 -39.56 13.95
N LYS A 269 17.92 -40.57 14.42
CA LYS A 269 16.56 -40.85 13.96
C LYS A 269 15.60 -39.70 14.26
N LYS A 270 15.57 -39.22 15.51
CA LYS A 270 14.72 -38.10 15.92
C LYS A 270 15.03 -36.82 15.16
N THR A 271 16.32 -36.52 14.95
CA THR A 271 16.73 -35.33 14.18
C THR A 271 16.27 -35.43 12.74
N LYS A 272 16.39 -36.62 12.11
CA LYS A 272 15.89 -36.86 10.75
C LYS A 272 14.37 -36.73 10.67
N GLU A 273 13.64 -37.28 11.63
CA GLU A 273 12.18 -37.17 11.70
C GLU A 273 11.71 -35.73 11.89
N VAL A 274 12.30 -34.99 12.84
CA VAL A 274 11.99 -33.57 13.06
C VAL A 274 12.31 -32.73 11.82
N TYR A 275 13.42 -33.01 11.13
CA TYR A 275 13.76 -32.32 9.89
C TYR A 275 12.73 -32.59 8.77
N ILE A 276 12.33 -33.85 8.59
CA ILE A 276 11.30 -34.22 7.58
C ILE A 276 9.96 -33.58 7.95
N GLN A 277 9.53 -33.68 9.21
CA GLN A 277 8.29 -33.06 9.70
C GLN A 277 8.30 -31.54 9.54
N SER A 278 9.42 -30.89 9.86
CA SER A 278 9.59 -29.45 9.68
C SER A 278 9.50 -29.06 8.20
N LYS A 279 10.18 -29.80 7.32
CA LYS A 279 10.12 -29.59 5.87
C LYS A 279 8.69 -29.76 5.34
N ASP A 280 8.00 -30.81 5.74
CA ASP A 280 6.63 -31.10 5.28
C ASP A 280 5.64 -30.05 5.81
N ALA A 281 5.80 -29.59 7.06
CA ALA A 281 5.01 -28.51 7.65
C ALA A 281 5.23 -27.16 6.97
N LEU A 282 6.45 -26.86 6.52
CA LEU A 282 6.79 -25.61 5.83
C LEU A 282 6.40 -25.60 4.35
N THR A 283 6.35 -26.76 3.70
CA THR A 283 6.02 -26.90 2.27
C THR A 283 4.73 -26.18 1.86
N PRO A 284 3.57 -26.35 2.52
CA PRO A 284 2.34 -25.66 2.12
C PRO A 284 2.43 -24.14 2.30
N HIS A 285 3.18 -23.65 3.29
CA HIS A 285 3.38 -22.21 3.50
C HIS A 285 4.28 -21.59 2.44
N VAL A 286 5.34 -22.28 2.03
CA VAL A 286 6.21 -21.85 0.93
C VAL A 286 5.44 -21.81 -0.39
N ILE A 287 4.60 -22.82 -0.65
CA ILE A 287 3.71 -22.83 -1.84
C ILE A 287 2.73 -21.66 -1.78
N LYS A 288 2.07 -21.42 -0.63
CA LYS A 288 1.13 -20.31 -0.49
C LYS A 288 1.79 -18.94 -0.67
N ILE A 289 3.00 -18.74 -0.16
CA ILE A 289 3.78 -17.52 -0.39
C ILE A 289 4.10 -17.38 -1.87
N LYS A 290 4.54 -18.46 -2.54
CA LYS A 290 4.80 -18.44 -3.97
C LYS A 290 3.56 -18.08 -4.77
N ASP A 291 2.41 -18.69 -4.47
CA ASP A 291 1.15 -18.44 -5.19
C ASP A 291 0.64 -17.01 -4.98
N VAL A 292 0.87 -16.42 -3.80
CA VAL A 292 0.55 -15.01 -3.54
C VAL A 292 1.52 -14.07 -4.28
N VAL A 293 2.81 -14.39 -4.29
CA VAL A 293 3.84 -13.50 -4.86
C VAL A 293 3.91 -13.57 -6.38
N ASP A 294 3.69 -14.73 -6.99
CA ASP A 294 3.87 -14.94 -8.44
C ASP A 294 3.01 -13.99 -9.30
N PRO A 295 1.69 -13.78 -9.03
CA PRO A 295 0.87 -12.82 -9.78
C PRO A 295 1.39 -11.38 -9.71
N HIS A 296 1.91 -10.96 -8.55
CA HIS A 296 2.50 -9.63 -8.38
C HIS A 296 3.81 -9.52 -9.16
N PHE A 297 4.68 -10.54 -9.09
CA PHE A 297 5.92 -10.57 -9.85
C PHE A 297 5.65 -10.56 -11.37
N GLN A 298 4.67 -11.32 -11.84
CA GLN A 298 4.27 -11.32 -13.25
C GLN A 298 3.72 -9.98 -13.71
N THR A 299 2.94 -9.29 -12.87
CA THR A 299 2.41 -7.95 -13.15
C THR A 299 3.54 -6.94 -13.24
N VAL A 300 4.44 -6.93 -12.25
CA VAL A 300 5.64 -6.07 -12.27
C VAL A 300 6.50 -6.38 -13.48
N LYS A 301 6.70 -7.65 -13.83
CA LYS A 301 7.44 -8.06 -15.02
C LYS A 301 6.79 -7.55 -16.30
N LYS A 302 5.46 -7.63 -16.44
CA LYS A 302 4.75 -7.09 -17.61
C LYS A 302 4.89 -5.58 -17.73
N VAL A 303 4.77 -4.86 -16.60
CA VAL A 303 4.88 -3.39 -16.57
C VAL A 303 6.32 -2.94 -16.82
N SER A 304 7.30 -3.61 -16.22
CA SER A 304 8.72 -3.25 -16.31
C SER A 304 9.38 -3.66 -17.62
N LYS A 305 8.94 -4.75 -18.25
CA LYS A 305 9.51 -5.26 -19.50
C LYS A 305 9.68 -4.20 -20.60
N PRO A 306 8.67 -3.40 -20.98
CA PRO A 306 8.86 -2.37 -22.02
C PRO A 306 9.90 -1.31 -21.62
N TYR A 307 9.99 -0.92 -20.34
CA TYR A 307 10.99 0.04 -19.87
C TYR A 307 12.40 -0.58 -19.86
N ILE A 308 12.52 -1.83 -19.43
CA ILE A 308 13.79 -2.58 -19.49
C ILE A 308 14.24 -2.71 -20.94
N ASP A 309 13.32 -3.03 -21.86
CA ASP A 309 13.60 -3.16 -23.28
C ASP A 309 13.99 -1.79 -23.89
N GLN A 310 13.34 -0.69 -23.49
CA GLN A 310 13.72 0.66 -23.90
C GLN A 310 15.11 1.05 -23.40
N ILE A 311 15.40 0.81 -22.11
CA ILE A 311 16.71 1.08 -21.52
C ILE A 311 17.77 0.21 -22.21
N ALA A 312 17.50 -1.08 -22.43
CA ALA A 312 18.41 -1.97 -23.13
C ALA A 312 18.66 -1.49 -24.57
N THR A 313 17.62 -1.07 -25.29
CA THR A 313 17.75 -0.57 -26.67
C THR A 313 18.49 0.76 -26.74
N ALA A 314 18.22 1.68 -25.83
CA ALA A 314 18.90 2.97 -25.73
C ALA A 314 20.37 2.80 -25.30
N THR A 315 20.64 1.87 -24.39
CA THR A 315 21.99 1.64 -23.84
C THR A 315 22.85 0.78 -24.76
N LYS A 316 22.26 -0.10 -25.57
CA LYS A 316 22.97 -1.01 -26.50
C LYS A 316 24.05 -0.32 -27.35
N PRO A 317 23.79 0.77 -28.10
CA PRO A 317 24.83 1.42 -28.89
C PRO A 317 25.96 2.01 -28.03
N HIS A 318 25.66 2.49 -26.82
CA HIS A 318 26.67 3.02 -25.90
C HIS A 318 27.52 1.90 -25.29
N LEU A 319 26.89 0.76 -24.97
CA LEU A 319 27.57 -0.42 -24.45
C LEU A 319 28.45 -1.08 -25.52
N ASP A 320 27.97 -1.16 -26.77
CA ASP A 320 28.73 -1.69 -27.89
C ASP A 320 29.96 -0.78 -28.18
N LYS A 321 29.79 0.54 -28.15
CA LYS A 321 30.90 1.50 -28.28
C LYS A 321 31.88 1.44 -27.10
N ALA A 322 31.39 1.27 -25.88
CA ALA A 322 32.23 1.02 -24.71
C ALA A 322 33.03 -0.28 -24.87
N ARG A 323 32.40 -1.33 -25.40
CA ARG A 323 33.06 -2.61 -25.65
C ARG A 323 34.13 -2.51 -26.73
N GLU A 324 33.87 -1.77 -27.82
CA GLU A 324 34.87 -1.51 -28.86
C GLU A 324 36.06 -0.69 -28.36
N THR A 325 35.80 0.36 -27.57
CA THR A 325 36.85 1.22 -27.00
C THR A 325 37.72 0.49 -25.98
N VAL A 326 37.14 -0.44 -25.20
CA VAL A 326 37.87 -1.21 -24.20
C VAL A 326 38.49 -2.50 -24.78
N ALA A 327 38.01 -2.99 -25.93
CA ALA A 327 38.53 -4.19 -26.61
C ALA A 327 40.08 -4.27 -26.75
N PRO A 328 40.81 -3.21 -27.15
CA PRO A 328 42.27 -3.27 -27.23
C PRO A 328 42.91 -3.51 -25.84
N TYR A 329 42.44 -2.80 -24.82
CA TYR A 329 42.92 -2.96 -23.44
C TYR A 329 42.57 -4.33 -22.86
N THR A 330 41.39 -4.87 -23.16
CA THR A 330 41.01 -6.23 -22.75
C THR A 330 41.92 -7.28 -23.39
N LYS A 331 42.27 -7.12 -24.67
CA LYS A 331 43.23 -8.01 -25.34
C LYS A 331 44.61 -7.93 -24.71
N GLU A 332 45.12 -6.74 -24.41
CA GLU A 332 46.40 -6.56 -23.73
C GLU A 332 46.40 -7.18 -22.33
N ALA A 333 45.33 -7.00 -21.55
CA ALA A 333 45.19 -7.59 -20.22
C ALA A 333 45.18 -9.12 -20.27
N VAL A 334 44.46 -9.72 -21.23
CA VAL A 334 44.45 -11.18 -21.43
C VAL A 334 45.84 -11.69 -21.81
N ILE A 335 46.57 -10.99 -22.68
CA ILE A 335 47.94 -11.35 -23.06
C ILE A 335 48.89 -11.25 -21.85
N ALA A 336 48.81 -10.17 -21.08
CA ALA A 336 49.63 -9.97 -19.89
C ALA A 336 49.35 -11.04 -18.83
N TYR A 337 48.08 -11.37 -18.61
CA TYR A 337 47.67 -12.43 -17.69
C TYR A 337 48.13 -13.81 -18.15
N GLY A 338 48.08 -14.10 -19.46
CA GLY A 338 48.64 -15.33 -20.04
C GLY A 338 50.14 -15.46 -19.79
N LYS A 339 50.91 -14.39 -20.03
CA LYS A 339 52.36 -14.35 -19.73
C LYS A 339 52.64 -14.53 -18.23
N PHE A 340 51.81 -13.94 -17.38
CA PHE A 340 51.91 -14.11 -15.93
C PHE A 340 51.67 -15.55 -15.51
N LEU A 341 50.61 -16.20 -16.02
CA LEU A 341 50.32 -17.60 -15.74
C LEU A 341 51.41 -18.54 -16.24
N GLU A 342 51.97 -18.31 -17.44
CA GLU A 342 53.11 -19.08 -17.93
C GLU A 342 54.34 -18.91 -17.03
N SER A 343 54.60 -17.68 -16.57
CA SER A 343 55.72 -17.38 -15.67
C SER A 343 55.54 -18.06 -14.32
N ALA A 344 54.33 -17.99 -13.74
CA ALA A 344 53.98 -18.65 -12.49
C ALA A 344 54.09 -20.19 -12.62
N THR A 345 53.61 -20.74 -13.74
CA THR A 345 53.70 -22.18 -14.01
C THR A 345 55.15 -22.64 -14.14
N LYS A 346 56.02 -21.87 -14.81
CA LYS A 346 57.46 -22.14 -14.89
C LYS A 346 58.13 -22.07 -13.51
N TYR A 347 57.82 -21.06 -12.72
CA TYR A 347 58.34 -20.93 -11.35
C TYR A 347 57.95 -22.13 -10.48
N HIS A 348 56.68 -22.57 -10.54
CA HIS A 348 56.22 -23.75 -9.80
C HIS A 348 56.80 -25.08 -10.28
N HIS A 349 57.34 -25.17 -11.50
CA HIS A 349 58.09 -26.35 -11.96
C HIS A 349 59.58 -26.30 -11.60
N GLN A 350 60.10 -25.17 -11.12
CA GLN A 350 61.50 -24.99 -10.71
C GLN A 350 61.71 -25.16 -9.20
N VAL A 351 60.63 -25.25 -8.42
CA VAL A 351 60.59 -25.61 -7.00
C VAL A 351 60.12 -27.06 -6.90
#